data_AF-A0A816Y3Y0-F1
#
_entry.id   AF-A0A816Y3Y0-F1
#
_cell.length_a   1.000
_cell.length_b   1.000
_cell.length_c   1.000
_cell.angle_alpha   90.00
_cell.angle_beta   90.00
_cell.angle_gamma   90.00
#
_symmetry.space_group_name_H-M   'P 1'
#
loop_
_entity.id
_entity.type
_entity.pdbx_description
1 polymer ?
#
loop_
_entity_poly.entity_id
_entity_poly.type
_entity_poly.pdbx_seq_one_letter_code
_entity_poly.pdbx_strand_id
1 'polypeptide(L)'
;MRYLGHIITQNGIKPDPDLIKSVTNFPQPKKIKDVQSFLGLTGYYRRFIKDYSKIAEPLLQQLRNSQQGNHQLKWSKECTNAFETLKKN
;
A
#
# COMPACT_ATOMS: atom_id res chain seq x y z
N MET A 1 18.71 11.21 16.90
CA MET A 1 17.99 12.20 17.73
C MET A 1 16.51 12.16 17.36
N ARG A 2 15.60 12.16 18.34
CA ARG A 2 14.14 12.04 18.20
C ARG A 2 13.54 13.39 18.59
N TYR A 3 12.77 14.03 17.71
CA TYR A 3 12.11 15.31 17.99
C TYR A 3 10.67 15.22 17.48
N LEU A 4 9.69 15.49 18.34
CA LEU A 4 8.25 15.51 18.03
C LEU A 4 7.72 14.25 17.31
N GLY A 5 8.07 13.06 17.80
CA GLY A 5 7.53 11.79 17.28
C GLY A 5 8.12 11.32 15.94
N HIS A 6 9.02 12.08 15.31
CA HIS A 6 9.67 11.68 14.06
C HIS A 6 11.17 11.37 14.24
N ILE A 7 11.60 10.23 13.69
CA ILE A 7 13.00 9.90 13.49
C ILE A 7 13.44 10.57 12.19
N ILE A 8 14.12 11.72 12.29
CA ILE A 8 14.75 12.36 11.16
C ILE A 8 16.18 11.79 11.05
N THR A 9 16.37 10.85 10.13
CA THR A 9 17.71 10.40 9.71
C THR A 9 18.19 11.22 8.52
N GLN A 10 19.50 11.50 8.45
CA GLN A 10 20.15 12.31 7.40
C GLN A 10 19.93 11.80 5.95
N ASN A 11 19.41 10.57 5.77
CA ASN A 11 19.09 9.97 4.47
C ASN A 11 17.61 10.04 4.06
N GLY A 12 16.79 10.83 4.78
CA GLY A 12 15.35 10.88 4.56
C GLY A 12 14.58 10.13 5.64
N ILE A 13 13.31 10.52 5.80
CA ILE A 13 12.36 9.95 6.76
C ILE A 13 12.36 8.41 6.60
N LYS A 14 12.30 7.65 7.69
CA LYS A 14 12.20 6.18 7.62
C LYS A 14 10.75 5.74 7.83
N PRO A 15 10.29 4.67 7.17
CA PRO A 15 8.99 4.09 7.45
C PRO A 15 8.90 3.62 8.90
N ASP A 16 7.77 3.90 9.56
CA ASP A 16 7.55 3.46 10.93
C ASP A 16 7.47 1.92 10.95
N PRO A 17 8.30 1.23 11.77
CA PRO A 17 8.36 -0.23 11.78
C PRO A 17 7.02 -0.88 12.15
N ASP A 18 6.16 -0.22 12.93
CA ASP A 18 4.82 -0.75 13.25
C ASP A 18 3.89 -0.75 12.04
N LEU A 19 4.08 0.22 11.13
CA LEU A 19 3.28 0.32 9.92
C LEU A 19 3.79 -0.63 8.83
N ILE A 20 5.11 -0.82 8.74
CA ILE A 20 5.69 -1.91 7.92
C ILE A 20 5.12 -3.25 8.38
N LYS A 21 5.17 -3.55 9.69
CA LYS A 21 4.57 -4.77 10.24
C LYS A 21 3.09 -4.89 9.88
N SER A 22 2.33 -3.80 9.94
CA SER A 22 0.90 -3.79 9.59
C SER A 22 0.66 -4.11 8.11
N VAL A 23 1.50 -3.60 7.21
CA VAL A 23 1.46 -3.92 5.77
C VAL A 23 1.90 -5.37 5.53
N THR A 24 2.98 -5.83 6.18
CA THR A 24 3.50 -7.20 6.04
C THR A 24 2.55 -8.26 6.61
N ASN A 25 1.84 -7.97 7.69
CA ASN A 25 0.80 -8.84 8.25
C ASN A 25 -0.58 -8.63 7.60
N PHE A 26 -0.72 -7.67 6.68
CA PHE A 26 -2.01 -7.43 6.06
C PHE A 26 -2.47 -8.69 5.30
N PRO A 27 -3.69 -9.19 5.57
CA PRO A 27 -4.23 -10.35 4.88
C PRO A 27 -4.51 -10.00 3.41
N GLN A 28 -4.48 -11.00 2.53
CA GLN A 28 -4.83 -10.76 1.12
C GLN A 28 -6.25 -10.19 1.04
N PRO A 29 -6.43 -8.99 0.46
CA PRO A 29 -7.73 -8.35 0.39
C PRO A 29 -8.67 -9.17 -0.49
N LYS A 30 -9.86 -9.48 0.04
CA LYS A 30 -10.90 -10.25 -0.67
C LYS A 30 -12.04 -9.34 -1.14
N LYS A 31 -12.06 -8.09 -0.67
CA LYS A 31 -13.07 -7.09 -1.01
C LYS A 31 -12.40 -5.78 -1.43
N ILE A 32 -13.12 -4.97 -2.20
CA ILE A 32 -12.66 -3.63 -2.60
C ILE A 32 -12.36 -2.74 -1.39
N LYS A 33 -13.16 -2.85 -0.32
CA LYS A 33 -12.91 -2.11 0.93
C LYS A 33 -11.55 -2.45 1.56
N ASP A 34 -11.12 -3.70 1.45
CA ASP A 34 -9.82 -4.14 1.96
C ASP A 34 -8.69 -3.56 1.12
N VAL A 35 -8.86 -3.54 -0.22
CA VAL A 35 -7.91 -2.89 -1.14
C VAL A 35 -7.81 -1.40 -0.87
N GLN A 36 -8.93 -0.72 -0.64
CA GLN A 36 -8.95 0.70 -0.29
C GLN A 36 -8.24 0.97 1.04
N SER A 37 -8.47 0.13 2.05
CA SER A 37 -7.80 0.23 3.35
C SER A 37 -6.29 0.01 3.22
N PHE A 38 -5.88 -0.97 2.42
CA PHE A 38 -4.47 -1.25 2.15
C PHE A 38 -3.79 -0.11 1.39
N LEU A 39 -4.45 0.45 0.36
CA LEU A 39 -3.95 1.61 -0.38
C LEU A 39 -3.91 2.88 0.49
N GLY A 40 -4.80 3.02 1.47
CA GLY A 40 -4.74 4.08 2.46
C GLY A 40 -3.50 3.98 3.36
N LEU A 41 -3.23 2.78 3.88
CA LEU A 41 -2.05 2.49 4.70
C LEU A 41 -0.74 2.69 3.93
N THR A 42 -0.63 2.06 2.76
CA THR A 42 0.58 2.11 1.93
C THR A 42 0.75 3.47 1.25
N GLY A 43 -0.35 4.16 0.95
CA GLY A 43 -0.37 5.51 0.39
C GLY A 43 0.23 6.57 1.32
N TYR A 44 0.11 6.40 2.65
CA TYR A 44 0.77 7.27 3.62
C TYR A 44 2.30 7.21 3.51
N TYR A 45 2.86 6.04 3.14
CA TYR A 45 4.30 5.82 2.96
C TYR A 45 4.75 5.83 1.50
N ARG A 46 3.91 6.30 0.56
CA ARG A 46 4.24 6.36 -0.89
C ARG A 46 5.57 7.07 -1.21
N ARG A 47 6.04 7.94 -0.30
CA ARG A 47 7.29 8.71 -0.44
C ARG A 47 8.55 7.88 -0.13
N PHE A 48 8.40 6.71 0.48
CA PHE A 48 9.49 5.77 0.82
C PHE A 48 9.57 4.59 -0.14
N ILE A 49 8.44 4.24 -0.76
CA ILE A 49 8.36 3.15 -1.72
C ILE A 49 8.72 3.72 -3.10
N LYS A 50 9.90 3.36 -3.60
CA LYS A 50 10.32 3.72 -4.95
C LYS A 50 9.35 3.11 -5.96
N ASP A 51 8.91 3.92 -6.92
CA ASP A 51 7.90 3.50 -7.92
C ASP A 51 6.55 3.05 -7.33
N TYR A 52 6.16 3.54 -6.14
CA TYR A 52 4.88 3.20 -5.49
C TYR A 52 3.70 3.26 -6.46
N SER A 53 3.57 4.35 -7.23
CA SER A 53 2.46 4.53 -8.15
C SER A 53 2.38 3.42 -9.19
N LYS A 54 3.52 2.94 -9.71
CA LYS A 54 3.56 1.84 -10.70
C LYS A 54 3.19 0.51 -10.06
N ILE A 55 3.68 0.26 -8.84
CA ILE A 55 3.40 -0.99 -8.12
C ILE A 55 1.93 -1.02 -7.70
N ALA A 56 1.40 0.08 -7.18
CA ALA A 56 0.02 0.19 -6.73
C ALA A 56 -0.98 0.39 -7.88
N GLU A 57 -0.52 0.62 -9.12
CA GLU A 57 -1.35 0.85 -10.30
C GLU A 57 -2.44 -0.21 -10.50
N PRO A 58 -2.14 -1.53 -10.52
CA PRO A 58 -3.17 -2.56 -10.67
C PRO A 58 -4.20 -2.54 -9.52
N LEU A 59 -3.78 -2.23 -8.30
CA LEU A 59 -4.68 -2.11 -7.14
C LEU A 59 -5.57 -0.85 -7.24
N LEU A 60 -5.02 0.26 -7.70
CA LEU A 60 -5.75 1.51 -7.96
C LEU A 60 -6.75 1.34 -9.10
N GLN A 61 -6.42 0.58 -10.15
CA GLN A 61 -7.36 0.24 -11.21
C GLN A 61 -8.54 -0.57 -10.68
N GLN A 62 -8.30 -1.55 -9.80
CA GLN A 62 -9.40 -2.29 -9.15
C GLN A 62 -10.33 -1.36 -8.36
N LEU A 63 -9.74 -0.41 -7.61
CA LEU A 63 -10.53 0.58 -6.87
C LEU A 63 -11.36 1.46 -7.82
N ARG A 64 -10.75 1.98 -8.91
CA ARG A 64 -11.43 2.81 -9.92
C ARG A 64 -12.58 2.06 -10.59
N ASN A 65 -12.37 0.80 -10.97
CA ASN A 65 -13.40 -0.04 -11.56
C ASN A 65 -14.60 -0.21 -10.61
N SER A 66 -14.34 -0.38 -9.31
CA SER A 66 -15.42 -0.47 -8.33
C SER A 66 -16.16 0.84 -8.10
N GLN A 67 -15.49 1.99 -8.16
CA GLN A 67 -16.15 3.30 -8.06
C GLN A 67 -17.05 3.58 -9.27
N GLN A 68 -16.77 2.98 -10.43
CA GLN A 68 -17.58 3.09 -11.65
C GLN A 68 -18.81 2.18 -11.68
N GLY A 69 -19.15 1.53 -10.56
CA GLY A 69 -20.33 0.65 -10.44
C GLY A 69 -20.03 -0.84 -10.59
N ASN A 70 -18.79 -1.22 -10.91
CA ASN A 70 -18.39 -2.62 -10.97
C ASN A 70 -17.84 -3.13 -9.63
N HIS A 71 -18.74 -3.53 -8.73
CA HIS A 71 -18.39 -4.05 -7.41
C HIS A 71 -17.66 -5.41 -7.42
N GLN A 72 -17.43 -6.02 -8.59
CA GLN A 72 -16.65 -7.24 -8.69
C GLN A 72 -15.15 -6.93 -8.61
N LEU A 73 -14.53 -7.36 -7.52
CA LEU A 73 -13.08 -7.38 -7.38
C LEU A 73 -12.49 -8.40 -8.38
N LYS A 74 -11.89 -7.92 -9.46
CA LYS A 74 -11.12 -8.74 -10.40
C LYS A 74 -9.69 -8.85 -9.91
N TRP A 75 -9.47 -9.76 -8.96
CA TRP A 75 -8.13 -10.00 -8.43
C TRP A 75 -7.26 -10.76 -9.44
N SER A 76 -6.45 -10.02 -10.20
CA SER A 76 -5.51 -10.57 -11.19
C SER A 76 -4.15 -10.91 -10.57
N LYS A 77 -3.32 -11.69 -11.28
CA LYS A 77 -1.92 -11.96 -10.89
C LYS A 77 -1.12 -10.67 -10.66
N GLU A 78 -1.41 -9.61 -11.43
CA GLU A 78 -0.79 -8.29 -11.26
C GLU A 78 -1.14 -7.64 -9.91
N CYS A 79 -2.38 -7.83 -9.43
CA CYS A 79 -2.79 -7.35 -8.10
C CYS A 79 -2.06 -8.10 -6.99
N THR A 80 -1.90 -9.42 -7.12
CA THR A 80 -1.09 -10.22 -6.18
C THR A 80 0.36 -9.76 -6.18
N ASN A 81 0.96 -9.58 -7.37
CA ASN A 81 2.35 -9.17 -7.49
C ASN A 81 2.57 -7.77 -6.88
N ALA A 82 1.67 -6.83 -7.16
CA ALA A 82 1.67 -5.51 -6.55
C ALA A 82 1.58 -5.57 -5.02
N PHE A 83 0.62 -6.37 -4.51
CA PHE A 83 0.42 -6.56 -3.07
C PHE A 83 1.66 -7.15 -2.39
N GLU A 84 2.25 -8.21 -2.96
CA GLU A 84 3.47 -8.79 -2.43
C GLU A 84 4.67 -7.85 -2.52
N THR A 85 4.80 -7.10 -3.61
CA THR A 85 5.87 -6.12 -3.78
C THR A 85 5.77 -5.02 -2.72
N LEU A 86 4.55 -4.55 -2.43
CA LEU A 86 4.30 -3.58 -1.36
C LEU A 86 4.54 -4.15 0.05
N LYS A 87 4.46 -5.48 0.23
CA LYS A 87 4.77 -6.15 1.50
C LYS A 87 6.27 -6.39 1.74
N LYS A 88 7.07 -6.42 0.67
CA LYS A 88 8.51 -6.75 0.69
C LYS A 88 9.44 -5.53 0.69
N ASN A 89 8.92 -4.31 0.48
CA ASN A 89 9.67 -3.04 0.53
C ASN A 89 9.53 -2.37 1.90
#